data_AF-A0A6J1X2S6-F1
#
_entry.id   AF-A0A6J1X2S6-F1
#
_cell.length_a   1.000
_cell.length_b   1.000
_cell.length_c   1.000
_cell.angle_alpha   90.00
_cell.angle_beta   90.00
_cell.angle_gamma   90.00
#
_symmetry.space_group_name_H-M   'P 1'
#
loop_
_entity.id
_entity.type
_entity.pdbx_description
1 polymer ?
#
loop_
_entity_poly.entity_id
_entity_poly.type
_entity_poly.pdbx_seq_one_letter_code
_entity_poly.pdbx_strand_id
1 'polypeptide(L)'
;MDIVDNDIRPWDAKDIKEQFGDSLTLLPSNDNIKELQTILRDKNTTRSDFKFYADRLIRLVIEESLNKLPFTDCEVVTPTGAIYKGLKYGAGNCGVSIVRSGEAMEQVCVNFQEI
;
A
#
# COMPACT_ATOMS: atom_id res chain seq x y z
N MET A 1 -29.15 -14.46 8.25
CA MET A 1 -28.50 -13.16 8.44
C MET A 1 -28.33 -12.62 7.05
N ASP A 2 -29.39 -11.96 6.57
CA ASP A 2 -29.51 -11.57 5.18
C ASP A 2 -28.55 -10.41 4.96
N ILE A 3 -27.59 -10.62 4.07
CA ILE A 3 -26.67 -9.57 3.63
C ILE A 3 -27.54 -8.60 2.85
N VAL A 4 -27.90 -7.49 3.50
CA VAL A 4 -28.66 -6.41 2.87
C VAL A 4 -27.73 -5.79 1.82
N ASP A 5 -28.25 -5.61 0.61
CA ASP A 5 -27.58 -5.11 -0.61
C ASP A 5 -26.89 -3.72 -0.45
N ASN A 6 -26.92 -3.13 0.75
CA ASN A 6 -26.29 -1.86 1.11
C ASN A 6 -24.77 -1.97 1.36
N ASP A 7 -24.20 -3.18 1.48
CA ASP A 7 -22.76 -3.39 1.66
C ASP A 7 -21.97 -3.38 0.33
N ILE A 8 -22.65 -3.30 -0.83
CA ILE A 8 -22.04 -3.27 -2.17
C ILE A 8 -21.87 -1.82 -2.68
N ARG A 9 -21.97 -0.83 -1.79
CA ARG A 9 -21.61 0.54 -2.16
C ARG A 9 -20.08 0.71 -2.10
N PRO A 10 -19.45 1.39 -3.08
CA PRO A 10 -18.05 1.76 -2.94
C PRO A 10 -17.90 2.59 -1.66
N TRP A 11 -17.06 2.12 -0.76
CA TRP A 11 -16.78 2.81 0.50
C TRP A 11 -16.08 4.12 0.21
N ASP A 12 -16.70 5.25 0.55
CA ASP A 12 -16.04 6.54 0.48
C ASP A 12 -15.17 6.76 1.72
N ALA A 13 -14.14 7.60 1.59
CA ALA A 13 -13.28 7.96 2.71
C ALA A 13 -14.05 8.55 3.90
N LYS A 14 -15.24 9.13 3.66
CA LYS A 14 -16.15 9.63 4.71
C LYS A 14 -16.82 8.51 5.49
N ASP A 15 -17.34 7.49 4.80
CA ASP A 15 -17.97 6.33 5.43
C ASP A 15 -16.97 5.57 6.32
N ILE A 16 -15.74 5.40 5.83
CA ILE A 16 -14.67 4.72 6.56
C ILE A 16 -14.28 5.50 7.81
N LYS A 17 -14.17 6.83 7.70
CA LYS A 17 -13.84 7.68 8.84
C LYS A 17 -14.92 7.64 9.91
N GLU A 18 -16.20 7.58 9.50
CA GLU A 18 -17.34 7.52 10.41
C GLU A 18 -17.42 6.17 11.14
N GLN A 19 -17.09 5.06 10.46
CA GLN A 19 -17.21 3.72 11.03
C GLN A 19 -15.94 3.21 11.75
N PHE A 20 -14.74 3.53 11.25
CA PHE A 20 -13.47 2.98 11.71
C PHE A 20 -12.52 4.03 12.33
N GLY A 21 -12.90 5.31 12.31
CA GLY A 21 -12.11 6.42 12.86
C GLY A 21 -10.86 6.76 12.04
N ASP A 22 -9.94 7.53 12.65
CA ASP A 22 -8.72 8.03 11.99
C ASP A 22 -7.62 6.97 11.81
N SER A 23 -7.77 5.78 12.40
CA SER A 23 -6.78 4.70 12.32
C SER A 23 -6.78 3.94 10.99
N LEU A 24 -7.82 4.10 10.16
CA LEU A 24 -7.93 3.44 8.86
C LEU A 24 -7.82 4.48 7.74
N THR A 25 -6.80 4.32 6.90
CA THR A 25 -6.63 5.14 5.69
C THR A 25 -6.99 4.31 4.47
N LEU A 26 -7.86 4.86 3.61
CA LEU A 26 -8.19 4.25 2.32
C LEU A 26 -7.16 4.67 1.26
N LEU A 27 -6.67 3.71 0.49
CA LEU A 27 -5.86 3.96 -0.69
C LEU A 27 -6.70 4.71 -1.75
N PRO A 28 -6.21 5.80 -2.35
CA PRO A 28 -6.95 6.52 -3.39
C PRO A 28 -7.34 5.58 -4.53
N SER A 29 -8.64 5.45 -4.80
CA SER A 29 -9.17 4.52 -5.78
C SER A 29 -9.07 5.09 -7.20
N ASN A 30 -7.93 4.83 -7.85
CA ASN A 30 -7.72 5.14 -9.27
C ASN A 30 -8.30 4.05 -10.19
N ASP A 31 -8.61 4.39 -11.44
CA ASP A 31 -9.14 3.41 -12.40
C ASP A 31 -8.15 2.26 -12.66
N ASN A 32 -6.84 2.54 -12.59
CA ASN A 32 -5.79 1.51 -12.62
C ASN A 32 -5.92 0.51 -11.45
N ILE A 33 -6.24 0.97 -10.24
CA ILE A 33 -6.40 0.08 -9.08
C ILE A 33 -7.66 -0.78 -9.24
N LYS A 34 -8.74 -0.20 -9.77
CA LYS A 34 -9.96 -0.95 -10.09
C LYS A 34 -9.71 -2.02 -11.15
N GLU A 35 -8.94 -1.71 -12.19
CA GLU A 35 -8.52 -2.69 -13.21
C GLU A 35 -7.74 -3.84 -12.57
N LEU A 36 -6.71 -3.53 -11.76
CA LEU A 36 -5.92 -4.54 -11.06
C LEU A 36 -6.79 -5.42 -10.16
N GLN A 37 -7.72 -4.83 -9.41
CA GLN A 37 -8.67 -5.57 -8.58
C GLN A 37 -9.65 -6.41 -9.39
N THR A 38 -10.04 -5.96 -10.58
CA THR A 38 -10.93 -6.70 -11.49
C THR A 38 -10.24 -7.95 -12.00
N ILE A 39 -8.99 -7.81 -12.47
CA ILE A 39 -8.16 -8.95 -12.89
C ILE A 39 -7.92 -9.91 -11.73
N LEU A 40 -7.65 -9.39 -10.53
CA LEU A 40 -7.43 -10.24 -9.35
C LEU A 40 -8.68 -11.04 -8.92
N ARG A 41 -9.88 -10.50 -9.20
CA ARG A 41 -11.17 -11.12 -8.87
C ARG A 41 -11.71 -12.02 -9.98
N ASP A 42 -11.16 -11.97 -11.19
CA ASP A 42 -11.59 -12.82 -12.30
C ASP A 42 -11.09 -14.26 -12.09
N LYS A 43 -12.03 -15.21 -12.11
CA LYS A 43 -11.74 -16.65 -11.98
C LYS A 43 -10.98 -17.23 -13.16
N ASN A 44 -10.99 -16.55 -14.32
CA ASN A 44 -10.35 -17.02 -15.54
C ASN A 44 -8.88 -16.57 -15.65
N THR A 45 -8.41 -15.74 -14.73
CA THR A 45 -7.04 -15.21 -14.76
C THR A 45 -6.01 -16.31 -14.54
N THR A 46 -4.95 -16.29 -15.33
CA THR A 46 -3.86 -17.26 -15.21
C THR A 46 -3.09 -17.04 -13.90
N ARG A 47 -2.47 -18.11 -13.38
CA ARG A 47 -1.69 -18.02 -12.14
C ARG A 47 -0.53 -17.01 -12.24
N SER A 48 0.11 -16.91 -13.40
CA SER A 48 1.20 -15.96 -13.64
C SER A 48 0.72 -14.52 -13.57
N ASP A 49 -0.41 -14.24 -14.21
CA ASP A 49 -0.99 -12.89 -14.25
C ASP A 49 -1.51 -12.50 -12.87
N PHE A 50 -2.19 -13.42 -12.18
CA PHE A 50 -2.63 -13.21 -10.80
C PHE A 50 -1.47 -12.78 -9.89
N LYS A 51 -0.35 -13.50 -9.94
CA LYS A 51 0.83 -13.17 -9.13
C LYS A 51 1.38 -11.79 -9.50
N PHE A 52 1.54 -11.52 -10.79
CA PHE A 52 2.10 -10.26 -11.29
C PHE A 52 1.26 -9.04 -10.87
N TYR A 53 -0.06 -9.12 -11.03
CA TYR A 53 -0.97 -8.04 -10.67
C TYR A 53 -1.16 -7.90 -9.15
N ALA A 54 -1.15 -9.01 -8.39
CA ALA A 54 -1.14 -8.98 -6.93
C ALA A 54 0.11 -8.28 -6.38
N ASP A 55 1.30 -8.64 -6.87
CA ASP A 55 2.57 -8.02 -6.47
C ASP A 55 2.55 -6.51 -6.76
N ARG A 56 1.94 -6.08 -7.87
CA ARG A 56 1.78 -4.67 -8.23
C ARG A 56 0.83 -3.93 -7.29
N LEU A 57 -0.29 -4.54 -6.91
CA LEU A 57 -1.23 -3.94 -5.97
C LEU A 57 -0.62 -3.82 -4.57
N ILE A 58 0.10 -4.85 -4.11
CA ILE A 58 0.78 -4.87 -2.81
C ILE A 58 1.84 -3.76 -2.73
N ARG A 59 2.60 -3.52 -3.81
CA ARG A 59 3.57 -2.40 -3.90
C ARG A 59 2.92 -1.05 -3.61
N LEU A 60 1.79 -0.76 -4.26
CA LEU A 60 1.06 0.50 -4.05
C LEU A 60 0.56 0.63 -2.60
N VAL A 61 0.07 -0.46 -2.01
CA VAL A 61 -0.40 -0.46 -0.61
C VAL A 61 0.75 -0.22 0.37
N ILE A 62 1.89 -0.88 0.15
CA ILE A 62 3.06 -0.73 1.03
C ILE A 62 3.65 0.68 0.92
N GLU A 63 3.76 1.24 -0.29
CA GLU A 63 4.26 2.60 -0.50
C GLU A 63 3.44 3.65 0.28
N GLU A 64 2.11 3.59 0.18
CA GLU A 64 1.23 4.49 0.91
C GLU A 64 1.24 4.23 2.42
N SER A 65 1.47 2.98 2.84
CA SER A 65 1.65 2.64 4.25
C SER A 65 2.96 3.21 4.82
N LEU A 66 4.05 3.13 4.06
CA LEU A 66 5.36 3.69 4.44
C LEU A 66 5.32 5.22 4.48
N ASN A 67 4.53 5.86 3.63
CA ASN A 67 4.30 7.31 3.64
C ASN A 67 3.60 7.81 4.92
N LYS A 68 3.02 6.92 5.74
CA LYS A 68 2.46 7.26 7.05
C LYS A 68 3.45 7.12 8.21
N LEU A 69 4.65 6.59 7.97
CA LEU A 69 5.67 6.44 8.99
C LEU A 69 6.29 7.80 9.35
N PRO A 70 6.84 7.95 10.55
CA PRO A 70 7.49 9.19 10.96
C PRO A 70 8.78 9.42 10.17
N PHE A 71 8.86 10.61 9.55
CA PHE A 71 10.04 11.11 8.85
C PHE A 71 10.76 12.18 9.68
N THR A 72 12.06 12.30 9.47
CA THR A 72 12.92 13.32 10.06
C THR A 72 13.56 14.13 8.93
N ASP A 73 13.59 15.46 9.07
CA ASP A 73 14.24 16.34 8.10
C ASP A 73 15.75 16.05 8.03
N CYS A 74 16.29 15.98 6.81
CA CYS A 74 17.71 15.74 6.57
C CYS A 74 18.21 16.64 5.43
N GLU A 75 19.25 17.41 5.71
CA GLU A 75 19.92 18.21 4.68
C GLU A 75 21.09 17.41 4.11
N VAL A 76 21.08 17.22 2.78
CA VAL A 76 22.17 16.54 2.07
C VAL A 76 22.86 17.51 1.13
N VAL A 77 24.19 17.45 1.08
CA VAL A 77 24.98 18.22 0.13
C VAL A 77 25.07 17.42 -1.16
N THR A 78 24.51 17.95 -2.24
CA THR A 78 24.61 17.32 -3.55
C THR A 78 26.07 17.35 -4.04
N PRO A 79 26.46 16.46 -4.98
CA PRO A 79 27.79 16.52 -5.60
C PRO A 79 28.09 17.84 -6.31
N THR A 80 27.06 18.62 -6.62
CA THR A 80 27.14 19.98 -7.18
C THR A 80 27.34 21.08 -6.13
N GLY A 81 27.42 20.74 -4.84
CA GLY A 81 27.64 21.68 -3.74
C GLY A 81 26.38 22.43 -3.26
N ALA A 82 25.19 22.06 -3.76
CA ALA A 82 23.93 22.64 -3.31
C ALA A 82 23.37 21.86 -2.12
N ILE A 83 22.72 22.56 -1.19
CA ILE A 83 22.03 21.92 -0.05
C ILE A 83 20.62 21.55 -0.48
N TYR A 84 20.30 20.25 -0.43
CA TYR A 84 18.96 19.73 -0.65
C TYR A 84 18.32 19.34 0.68
N LYS A 85 17.15 19.92 0.97
CA LYS A 85 16.34 19.58 2.14
C LYS A 85 15.47 18.38 1.80
N GLY A 86 15.90 17.20 2.21
CA GLY A 86 15.19 15.95 2.05
C GLY A 86 14.53 15.49 3.35
N LEU A 87 13.89 14.33 3.26
CA LEU A 87 13.30 13.60 4.38
C LEU A 87 14.03 12.26 4.51
N LYS A 88 14.26 11.83 5.75
CA LYS A 88 14.83 10.53 6.08
C LYS A 88 13.88 9.78 7.01
N TYR A 89 13.72 8.47 6.83
CA TYR A 89 12.98 7.65 7.80
C TYR A 89 13.66 7.72 9.18
N GLY A 90 12.87 8.04 10.21
CA GLY A 90 13.41 8.33 11.55
C GLY A 90 13.91 7.10 12.33
N ALA A 91 13.22 5.97 12.19
CA ALA A 91 13.54 4.70 12.87
C ALA A 91 13.69 3.55 11.87
N GLY A 92 14.44 2.52 12.25
CA GLY A 92 14.51 1.28 11.47
C GLY A 92 13.16 0.55 11.52
N ASN A 93 12.60 0.27 10.35
CA ASN A 93 11.34 -0.44 10.22
C ASN A 93 11.55 -1.96 10.32
N CYS A 94 10.58 -2.68 10.88
CA CYS A 94 10.55 -4.14 10.88
C CYS A 94 9.20 -4.61 10.33
N GLY A 95 9.25 -5.42 9.28
CA GLY A 95 8.06 -6.11 8.77
C GLY A 95 7.84 -7.42 9.50
N VAL A 96 6.62 -7.67 9.95
CA VAL A 96 6.20 -8.96 10.51
C VAL A 96 5.18 -9.58 9.57
N SER A 97 5.53 -10.71 8.96
CA SER A 97 4.64 -11.45 8.06
C SER A 97 3.87 -12.54 8.81
N ILE A 98 2.59 -12.74 8.45
CA ILE A 98 1.74 -13.82 8.99
C ILE A 98 1.65 -14.93 7.96
N VAL A 99 2.12 -16.12 8.32
CA VAL A 99 2.24 -17.29 7.45
C VAL A 99 0.85 -17.84 7.07
N ARG A 100 0.58 -18.25 5.82
CA ARG A 100 1.43 -18.25 4.59
C ARG A 100 1.18 -17.07 3.65
N SER A 101 0.04 -16.38 3.77
CA SER A 101 -0.34 -15.32 2.83
C SER A 101 0.52 -14.06 2.97
N GLY A 102 1.04 -13.79 4.17
CA GLY A 102 1.91 -12.65 4.44
C GLY A 102 3.30 -12.75 3.77
N GLU A 103 3.76 -13.95 3.43
CA GLU A 103 5.04 -14.17 2.72
C GLU A 103 5.02 -13.50 1.33
N ALA A 104 3.85 -13.38 0.69
CA ALA A 104 3.71 -12.70 -0.59
C ALA A 104 4.01 -11.19 -0.49
N MET A 105 3.78 -10.59 0.68
CA MET A 105 3.99 -9.17 0.92
C MET A 105 5.42 -8.86 1.38
N GLU A 106 6.12 -9.85 1.92
CA GLU A 106 7.49 -9.71 2.44
C GLU A 106 8.47 -9.30 1.35
N GLN A 107 8.40 -9.93 0.17
CA GLN A 107 9.26 -9.61 -0.97
C GLN A 107 9.16 -8.14 -1.39
N VAL A 108 7.97 -7.55 -1.26
CA VAL A 108 7.76 -6.15 -1.60
C VAL A 108 8.29 -5.23 -0.49
N CYS A 109 8.06 -5.58 0.77
CA CYS A 109 8.51 -4.79 1.92
C CYS A 109 10.05 -4.69 1.97
N VAL A 110 10.76 -5.78 1.72
CA VAL A 110 12.23 -5.82 1.76
C VAL A 110 12.83 -4.91 0.67
N ASN A 111 12.28 -4.95 -0.54
CA ASN A 111 12.77 -4.13 -1.66
C ASN A 111 12.62 -2.62 -1.42
N PHE A 112 11.63 -2.19 -0.63
CA PHE A 112 11.46 -0.77 -0.28
C PHE A 112 12.45 -0.27 0.78
N GLN A 113 13.02 -1.18 1.57
CA GLN A 113 13.99 -0.82 2.61
C GLN A 113 15.40 -0.60 2.05
N GLU A 114 15.66 -1.04 0.80
CA GLU A 114 16.92 -0.84 0.08
C GLU A 114 16.95 0.43 -0.79
N ILE A 115 15.85 1.18 -0.88
CA ILE A 115 15.73 2.46 -1.62
C ILE A 115 15.93 3.63 -0.65
#